data_AF-A0A5K1D3T9-F1
#
_entry.id   AF-A0A5K1D3T9-F1
#
_cell.length_a   1.000
_cell.length_b   1.000
_cell.length_c   1.000
_cell.angle_alpha   90.00
_cell.angle_beta   90.00
_cell.angle_gamma   90.00
#
_symmetry.space_group_name_H-M   'P 1'
#
loop_
_entity.id
_entity.type
_entity.pdbx_description
1 polymer ?
#
loop_
_entity_poly.entity_id
_entity_poly.type
_entity_poly.pdbx_seq_one_letter_code
_entity_poly.pdbx_strand_id
1 'polypeptide(L)'
;GPTVGDVDGDGRTEVVVPTVSGNIFVLSGRDGSRVHPFPYRTHGRVMNQVLLLDLSKRGEKQKGLTLVTTSFDGYLYLIDGSTGCADVVDIGETS
;
A
#
# COMPACT_ATOMS: atom_id res chain seq x y z
N GLY A 1 3.57 -1.24 12.31
CA GLY A 1 2.73 -2.43 12.55
C GLY A 1 1.98 -2.78 11.27
N PRO A 2 1.32 -3.94 11.18
CA PRO A 2 0.50 -4.29 10.03
C PRO A 2 -0.76 -3.40 9.96
N THR A 3 -1.35 -3.30 8.79
CA THR A 3 -2.65 -2.64 8.56
C THR A 3 -3.60 -3.63 7.91
N VAL A 4 -4.90 -3.47 8.15
CA VAL A 4 -5.92 -4.46 7.75
C VAL A 4 -7.05 -3.75 7.03
N GLY A 5 -7.47 -4.25 5.87
CA GLY A 5 -8.56 -3.68 5.06
C GLY A 5 -8.75 -4.44 3.74
N ASP A 6 -9.86 -4.15 3.05
CA ASP A 6 -10.17 -4.69 1.71
C ASP A 6 -9.33 -3.97 0.65
N VAL A 7 -8.13 -4.50 0.39
CA VAL A 7 -7.11 -3.83 -0.42
C VAL A 7 -7.42 -3.96 -1.90
N ASP A 8 -7.88 -5.12 -2.36
CA ASP A 8 -8.14 -5.38 -3.78
C ASP A 8 -9.61 -5.18 -4.19
N GLY A 9 -10.51 -5.05 -3.21
CA GLY A 9 -11.93 -4.79 -3.45
C GLY A 9 -12.78 -6.01 -3.69
N ASP A 10 -12.31 -7.19 -3.30
CA ASP A 10 -13.06 -8.43 -3.46
C ASP A 10 -14.10 -8.67 -2.34
N GLY A 11 -14.16 -7.76 -1.35
CA GLY A 11 -15.05 -7.84 -0.20
C GLY A 11 -14.50 -8.71 0.94
N ARG A 12 -13.25 -9.17 0.83
CA ARG A 12 -12.49 -9.81 1.90
C ARG A 12 -11.52 -8.80 2.47
N THR A 13 -10.69 -9.27 3.40
CA THR A 13 -9.80 -8.39 4.14
C THR A 13 -8.41 -8.93 4.02
N GLU A 14 -7.49 -8.03 3.69
CA GLU A 14 -6.09 -8.31 3.53
C GLU A 14 -5.29 -7.69 4.67
N VAL A 15 -4.09 -8.21 4.86
CA VAL A 15 -3.11 -7.73 5.83
C VAL A 15 -1.95 -7.12 5.05
N VAL A 16 -1.74 -5.82 5.25
CA VAL A 16 -0.63 -5.06 4.68
C VAL A 16 0.53 -5.02 5.66
N VAL A 17 1.70 -5.45 5.21
CA VAL A 17 2.92 -5.54 6.02
C VAL A 17 4.04 -4.76 5.34
N PRO A 18 4.35 -3.54 5.80
CA PRO A 18 5.56 -2.85 5.39
C PRO A 18 6.79 -3.49 6.05
N THR A 19 7.92 -3.43 5.36
CA THR A 19 9.20 -3.92 5.87
C THR A 19 10.26 -2.83 5.80
N VAL A 20 11.22 -2.90 6.72
CA VAL A 20 12.40 -2.02 6.72
C VAL A 20 13.27 -2.17 5.46
N SER A 21 13.07 -3.24 4.69
CA SER A 21 13.72 -3.47 3.39
C SER A 21 13.07 -2.71 2.22
N GLY A 22 12.01 -1.95 2.47
CA GLY A 22 11.26 -1.21 1.44
C GLY A 22 10.19 -2.03 0.71
N ASN A 23 10.02 -3.31 1.08
CA ASN A 23 8.93 -4.11 0.53
C ASN A 23 7.65 -3.90 1.34
N ILE A 24 6.53 -3.75 0.64
CA ILE A 24 5.18 -3.69 1.20
C ILE A 24 4.43 -4.92 0.68
N PHE A 25 4.12 -5.85 1.58
CA PHE A 25 3.38 -7.06 1.26
C PHE A 25 1.89 -6.84 1.49
N VAL A 26 1.07 -7.47 0.65
CA VAL A 26 -0.37 -7.62 0.87
C VAL A 26 -0.67 -9.11 0.90
N LEU A 27 -1.23 -9.56 2.00
CA LEU A 27 -1.53 -10.97 2.26
C LEU A 27 -3.02 -11.14 2.47
N SER A 28 -3.61 -12.20 1.92
CA SER A 28 -5.01 -12.51 2.18
C SER A 28 -5.22 -12.78 3.67
N GLY A 29 -6.23 -12.14 4.27
CA GLY A 29 -6.60 -12.41 5.66
C GLY A 29 -7.22 -13.80 5.86
N ARG A 30 -7.58 -14.50 4.77
CA ARG A 30 -8.15 -15.86 4.84
C ARG A 30 -7.10 -16.92 5.16
N ASP A 31 -5.95 -16.85 4.52
CA ASP A 31 -4.94 -17.92 4.55
C ASP A 31 -3.49 -17.42 4.53
N GLY A 32 -3.26 -16.10 4.50
CA GLY A 32 -1.93 -15.49 4.46
C GLY A 32 -1.23 -15.60 3.10
N SER A 33 -1.93 -16.07 2.05
CA SER A 33 -1.38 -16.10 0.69
C SER A 33 -1.08 -14.69 0.17
N ARG A 34 -0.14 -14.56 -0.76
CA ARG A 34 0.20 -13.25 -1.35
C ARG A 34 -0.89 -12.82 -2.32
N VAL A 35 -1.31 -11.57 -2.21
CA VAL A 35 -2.24 -10.94 -3.14
C VAL A 35 -1.45 -10.31 -4.27
N HIS A 36 -1.76 -10.67 -5.51
CA HIS A 36 -1.13 -10.07 -6.67
C HIS A 36 -1.64 -8.64 -6.87
N PRO A 37 -0.78 -7.67 -7.24
CA PRO A 37 0.60 -7.84 -7.72
C PRO A 37 1.71 -7.65 -6.66
N PHE A 38 1.37 -7.68 -5.37
CA PHE A 38 2.32 -7.40 -4.28
C PHE A 38 3.35 -8.53 -4.09
N PRO A 39 4.58 -8.22 -3.60
CA PRO A 39 4.97 -6.98 -2.92
C PRO A 39 5.29 -5.81 -3.84
N TYR A 40 4.95 -4.60 -3.38
CA TYR A 40 5.46 -3.35 -3.94
C TYR A 40 6.79 -3.00 -3.28
N ARG A 41 7.75 -2.50 -4.05
CA ARG A 41 9.09 -2.14 -3.53
C ARG A 41 9.35 -0.65 -3.70
N THR A 42 9.49 0.05 -2.58
CA THR A 42 10.00 1.43 -2.53
C THR A 42 11.52 1.45 -2.72
N HIS A 43 12.09 2.62 -3.00
CA HIS A 43 13.55 2.76 -3.10
C HIS A 43 14.23 2.95 -1.74
N GLY A 44 13.47 3.36 -0.72
CA GLY A 44 13.93 3.51 0.66
C GLY A 44 13.27 2.55 1.65
N ARG A 45 13.63 2.70 2.93
CA ARG A 45 13.05 1.93 4.04
C ARG A 45 11.65 2.43 4.35
N VAL A 46 10.72 1.52 4.61
CA VAL A 46 9.40 1.86 5.16
C VAL A 46 9.39 1.46 6.64
N MET A 47 9.38 2.46 7.51
CA MET A 47 9.47 2.27 8.98
C MET A 47 8.14 2.57 9.69
N ASN A 48 7.24 3.30 9.03
CA ASN A 48 5.92 3.67 9.53
C ASN A 48 4.87 2.60 9.20
N GLN A 49 3.69 2.76 9.80
CA GLN A 49 2.50 2.00 9.41
C GLN A 49 1.95 2.54 8.08
N VAL A 50 1.50 1.65 7.20
CA VAL A 50 0.82 2.01 5.94
C VAL A 50 -0.61 2.40 6.27
N LEU A 51 -1.08 3.52 5.74
CA LEU A 51 -2.48 3.94 5.83
C LEU A 51 -3.26 3.36 4.65
N LEU A 52 -4.48 2.87 4.90
CA LEU A 52 -5.41 2.47 3.85
C LEU A 52 -6.51 3.54 3.74
N LEU A 53 -6.73 4.04 2.52
CA LEU A 53 -7.69 5.12 2.27
C LEU A 53 -8.36 4.93 0.91
N ASP A 54 -9.65 5.20 0.84
CA ASP A 54 -10.36 5.36 -0.44
C ASP A 54 -10.10 6.77 -0.97
N LEU A 55 -9.31 6.87 -2.05
CA LEU A 55 -9.03 8.12 -2.76
C LEU A 55 -9.85 8.28 -4.05
N SER A 56 -10.84 7.40 -4.27
CA SER A 56 -11.66 7.45 -5.47
C SER A 56 -12.49 8.72 -5.57
N LYS A 57 -12.58 9.26 -6.80
CA LYS A 57 -13.44 10.42 -7.04
C LYS A 57 -14.89 9.97 -7.00
N ARG A 58 -15.78 10.84 -6.52
CA ARG A 58 -17.22 10.59 -6.48
C ARG A 58 -17.74 10.19 -7.88
N GLY A 59 -18.14 8.94 -8.03
CA GLY A 59 -18.66 8.38 -9.29
C GLY A 59 -17.68 7.45 -10.02
N GLU A 60 -16.40 7.40 -9.61
CA GLU A 60 -15.49 6.33 -10.01
C GLU A 60 -15.81 5.06 -9.23
N LYS A 61 -15.90 3.93 -9.93
CA LYS A 61 -15.90 2.61 -9.30
C LYS A 61 -14.45 2.18 -9.14
N GLN A 62 -13.77 2.62 -8.09
CA GLN A 62 -12.59 1.90 -7.62
C GLN A 62 -13.03 0.70 -6.78
N LYS A 63 -12.35 -0.42 -6.95
CA LYS A 63 -12.69 -1.64 -6.22
C LYS A 63 -12.00 -1.69 -4.87
N GLY A 64 -10.72 -1.30 -4.79
CA GLY A 64 -9.91 -1.46 -3.59
C GLY A 64 -9.54 -0.16 -2.88
N LEU A 65 -8.76 -0.29 -1.81
CA LEU A 65 -8.19 0.81 -1.06
C LEU A 65 -6.81 1.22 -1.61
N THR A 66 -6.47 2.49 -1.48
CA THR A 66 -5.12 2.99 -1.74
C THR A 66 -4.25 2.86 -0.50
N LEU A 67 -3.05 2.30 -0.66
CA LEU A 67 -2.00 2.27 0.35
C LEU A 67 -1.23 3.59 0.31
N VAL A 68 -1.14 4.27 1.45
CA VAL A 68 -0.41 5.52 1.61
C VAL A 68 0.72 5.31 2.61
N THR A 69 1.96 5.54 2.19
CA THR A 69 3.12 5.46 3.08
C THR A 69 4.25 6.38 2.65
N THR A 70 5.02 6.86 3.61
CA THR A 70 6.31 7.49 3.34
C THR A 70 7.42 6.45 3.34
N SER A 71 8.54 6.79 2.71
CA SER A 71 9.76 5.99 2.69
C SER A 71 10.96 6.90 2.89
N PHE A 72 12.05 6.36 3.45
CA PHE A 72 13.30 7.06 3.74
C PHE A 72 14.10 7.48 2.49
N ASP A 73 13.54 7.26 1.30
CA ASP A 73 14.03 7.85 0.05
C ASP A 73 13.47 9.27 -0.19
N GLY A 74 12.64 9.77 0.74
CA GLY A 74 12.04 11.10 0.72
C GLY A 74 10.78 11.24 -0.11
N TYR A 75 10.14 10.11 -0.43
CA TYR A 75 8.91 10.07 -1.20
C TYR A 75 7.72 9.58 -0.38
N LEU A 76 6.56 10.16 -0.68
CA LEU A 76 5.24 9.65 -0.34
C LEU A 76 4.73 8.77 -1.49
N TYR A 77 4.35 7.54 -1.18
CA TYR A 77 3.80 6.57 -2.12
C TYR A 77 2.30 6.44 -1.92
N LEU A 78 1.55 6.54 -3.02
CA LEU A 78 0.13 6.25 -3.14
C LEU A 78 -0.01 5.04 -4.07
N ILE A 79 -0.26 3.86 -3.52
CA ILE A 79 -0.26 2.60 -4.27
C ILE A 79 -1.68 2.07 -4.34
N ASP A 80 -2.22 1.91 -5.54
CA ASP A 80 -3.53 1.30 -5.77
C ASP A 80 -3.51 -0.18 -5.35
N GLY A 81 -4.41 -0.56 -4.44
CA GLY A 81 -4.44 -1.91 -3.89
C GLY A 81 -4.87 -3.00 -4.87
N SER A 82 -5.58 -2.66 -5.94
CA SER A 82 -6.05 -3.63 -6.93
C SER A 82 -5.06 -3.87 -8.06
N THR A 83 -4.28 -2.86 -8.42
CA THR A 83 -3.39 -2.85 -9.60
C THR A 83 -1.92 -2.74 -9.25
N GLY A 84 -1.57 -2.35 -8.03
CA GLY A 84 -0.19 -2.05 -7.62
C GLY A 84 0.45 -0.85 -8.31
N CYS A 85 -0.30 -0.12 -9.15
CA CYS A 85 0.14 1.13 -9.74
C CYS A 85 0.38 2.15 -8.63
N ALA A 86 1.43 2.96 -8.76
CA ALA A 86 1.80 3.91 -7.73
C ALA A 86 2.01 5.32 -8.29
N ASP A 87 1.42 6.29 -7.62
CA ASP A 87 1.82 7.69 -7.71
C ASP A 87 2.83 7.98 -6.60
N VAL A 88 3.92 8.65 -6.97
CA VAL A 88 5.04 8.93 -6.07
C VAL A 88 5.23 10.43 -6.01
N VAL A 89 5.13 10.99 -4.80
CA VAL A 89 5.24 12.43 -4.55
C VAL A 89 6.51 12.69 -3.75
N ASP A 90 7.39 13.52 -4.30
CA ASP A 90 8.57 14.02 -3.57
C ASP A 90 8.09 14.97 -2.47
N ILE A 91 8.41 14.64 -1.21
CA ILE A 91 8.07 15.48 -0.05
C ILE A 91 9.30 16.24 0.49
N GLY A 92 10.44 16.15 -0.19
CA GLY A 92 11.64 16.91 0.12
C GLY A 92 12.35 16.46 1.41
N GLU A 93 12.19 15.19 1.81
CA GLU A 93 12.98 14.66 2.93
C GLU A 93 14.45 14.55 2.50
N THR A 94 15.31 15.34 3.12
CA THR A 94 16.75 15.18 3.04
C THR A 94 17.23 14.54 4.34
N SER A 95 17.60 13.26 4.28
CA SER A 95 18.33 12.56 5.36
C SER A 95 19.73 13.13 5.56
#